data_AF-A0A9E0V0E4-F1
#
_entry.id   AF-A0A9E0V0E4-F1
#
_cell.length_a   1.000
_cell.length_b   1.000
_cell.length_c   1.000
_cell.angle_alpha   90.00
_cell.angle_beta   90.00
_cell.angle_gamma   90.00
#
_symmetry.space_group_name_H-M   'P 1'
#
loop_
_entity.id
_entity.type
_entity.pdbx_description
1 polymer ?
#
loop_
_entity_poly.entity_id
_entity_poly.type
_entity_poly.pdbx_seq_one_letter_code
_entity_poly.pdbx_strand_id
1 'polypeptide(L)'
;LRKLGIEETLVKRMLVNHAIVMAEVHMLRGEYAKKDERMDFILRNYHDLPLGERDHLSLAQYFASFANYDQSLRVLEPLLTGLDADEDLLFYYLNLTIADPMTTARKEHADIRAIALSKNKKRFCDLFLPFGKGGVTFQLLDDPVLFRTYCEHCQH
;
A
#
# COMPACT_ATOMS: atom_id res chain seq x y z
N LEU A 1 -9.20 21.18 24.32
CA LEU A 1 -8.71 19.79 24.50
C LEU A 1 -7.38 19.77 25.26
N ARG A 2 -6.30 20.43 24.80
CA ARG A 2 -5.07 20.59 25.62
C ARG A 2 -5.31 21.21 27.00
N LYS A 3 -6.15 22.26 27.08
CA LYS A 3 -6.57 22.88 28.35
C LYS A 3 -7.42 21.97 29.26
N LEU A 4 -7.85 20.81 28.76
CA LEU A 4 -8.64 19.81 29.50
C LEU A 4 -7.76 18.61 29.93
N GLY A 5 -6.43 18.69 29.78
CA GLY A 5 -5.51 17.61 30.16
C GLY A 5 -5.46 16.43 29.19
N ILE A 6 -6.01 16.58 27.98
CA ILE A 6 -6.00 15.51 26.97
C ILE A 6 -4.66 15.53 26.24
N GLU A 7 -4.02 14.36 26.18
CA GLU A 7 -2.82 14.06 25.40
C GLU A 7 -2.95 14.58 23.95
N GLU A 8 -1.94 15.31 23.48
CA GLU A 8 -1.98 15.91 22.14
C GLU A 8 -2.01 14.85 21.03
N THR A 9 -1.30 13.73 21.22
CA THR A 9 -1.31 12.58 20.31
C THR A 9 -2.73 12.04 20.11
N LEU A 10 -3.54 11.99 21.17
CA LEU A 10 -4.94 11.59 21.10
C LEU A 10 -5.76 12.59 20.30
N VAL A 11 -5.54 13.90 20.51
CA VAL A 11 -6.22 14.94 19.74
C VAL A 11 -5.88 14.83 18.25
N LYS A 12 -4.60 14.66 17.91
CA LYS A 12 -4.17 14.46 16.51
C LYS A 12 -4.81 13.22 15.89
N ARG A 13 -4.83 12.09 16.62
CA ARG A 13 -5.48 10.86 16.17
C ARG A 13 -6.97 11.07 15.91
N MET A 14 -7.67 11.78 16.79
CA MET A 14 -9.08 12.12 16.60
C MET A 14 -9.30 12.97 15.34
N LEU A 15 -8.43 13.94 15.06
CA LEU A 15 -8.54 14.79 13.87
C LEU A 15 -8.31 14.00 12.58
N VAL A 16 -7.31 13.10 12.56
CA VAL A 16 -7.06 12.21 11.41
C VAL A 16 -8.23 11.26 11.20
N ASN A 17 -8.73 10.62 12.26
CA ASN A 17 -9.90 9.74 12.18
C ASN A 17 -11.15 10.49 11.70
N HIS A 18 -11.37 11.72 12.17
CA HIS A 18 -12.45 12.56 11.68
C HIS A 18 -12.30 12.89 10.18
N ALA A 19 -11.08 13.14 9.71
CA ALA A 19 -10.83 13.37 8.29
C ALA A 19 -11.13 12.13 7.43
N ILE A 20 -10.79 10.92 7.91
CA ILE A 20 -11.14 9.64 7.26
C ILE A 20 -12.66 9.55 7.07
N VAL A 21 -13.43 9.74 8.14
CA VAL A 21 -14.91 9.68 8.06
C VAL A 21 -15.45 10.76 7.12
N MET A 22 -14.92 11.98 7.19
CA MET A 22 -15.40 13.09 6.36
C MET A 22 -15.06 12.92 4.87
N ALA A 23 -13.94 12.28 4.52
CA ALA A 23 -13.61 11.97 3.13
C ALA A 23 -14.68 11.07 2.49
N GLU A 24 -15.15 10.04 3.22
CA GLU A 24 -16.24 9.17 2.77
C GLU A 24 -17.57 9.94 2.63
N VAL A 25 -17.90 10.76 3.62
CA VAL A 25 -19.12 11.60 3.57
C VAL A 25 -19.10 12.52 2.36
N HIS A 26 -17.96 13.16 2.09
CA HIS A 26 -17.81 14.03 0.92
C HIS A 26 -17.88 13.24 -0.39
N MET A 27 -17.29 12.04 -0.46
CA MET A 27 -17.41 11.16 -1.62
C MET A 27 -18.87 10.80 -1.91
N LEU A 28 -19.63 10.37 -0.89
CA LEU A 28 -21.04 10.00 -1.02
C LEU A 28 -21.92 11.17 -1.50
N ARG A 29 -21.51 12.40 -1.21
CA ARG A 29 -22.19 13.63 -1.63
C ARG A 29 -21.71 14.18 -2.97
N GLY A 30 -20.73 13.53 -3.61
CA GLY A 30 -20.10 14.04 -4.84
C GLY A 30 -19.24 15.30 -4.63
N GLU A 31 -18.87 15.61 -3.39
CA GLU A 31 -18.06 16.76 -3.02
C GLU A 31 -16.56 16.45 -3.17
N TYR A 32 -16.12 16.12 -4.40
CA TYR A 32 -14.78 15.56 -4.65
C TYR A 32 -13.62 16.45 -4.16
N ALA A 33 -13.70 17.77 -4.37
CA ALA A 33 -12.67 18.69 -3.88
C ALA A 33 -12.51 18.65 -2.36
N LYS A 34 -13.64 18.60 -1.62
CA LYS A 34 -13.60 18.48 -0.15
C LYS A 34 -13.08 17.12 0.29
N LYS A 35 -13.42 16.05 -0.44
CA LYS A 35 -12.86 14.72 -0.21
C LYS A 35 -11.34 14.75 -0.37
N ASP A 36 -10.83 15.34 -1.46
CA ASP A 36 -9.39 15.44 -1.72
C ASP A 36 -8.66 16.24 -0.63
N GLU A 37 -9.25 17.35 -0.17
CA GLU A 37 -8.72 18.11 0.99
C GLU A 37 -8.61 17.25 2.25
N ARG A 38 -9.56 16.33 2.49
CA ARG A 38 -9.47 15.38 3.62
C ARG A 38 -8.38 14.34 3.40
N MET A 39 -8.25 13.79 2.19
CA MET A 39 -7.18 12.83 1.85
C MET A 39 -5.79 13.47 2.08
N ASP A 40 -5.61 14.70 1.62
CA ASP A 40 -4.36 15.46 1.81
C ASP A 40 -4.11 15.81 3.28
N PHE A 41 -5.17 16.05 4.06
CA PHE A 41 -5.05 16.23 5.49
C PHE A 41 -4.56 14.94 6.16
N ILE A 42 -5.13 13.79 5.83
CA ILE A 42 -4.73 12.49 6.39
C ILE A 42 -3.25 12.23 6.06
N LEU A 43 -2.86 12.36 4.78
CA LEU A 43 -1.50 12.09 4.33
C LEU A 43 -0.47 13.00 5.02
N ARG A 44 -0.80 14.26 5.29
CA ARG A 44 0.12 15.18 5.97
C ARG A 44 0.27 14.94 7.46
N ASN A 45 -0.73 14.33 8.11
CA ASN A 45 -0.80 14.28 9.57
C ASN A 45 -0.64 12.87 10.15
N TYR A 46 -0.65 11.80 9.35
CA TYR A 46 -0.55 10.44 9.88
C TYR A 46 0.82 10.14 10.51
N HIS A 47 1.91 10.75 10.00
CA HIS A 47 3.26 10.57 10.51
C HIS A 47 3.44 11.00 11.97
N ASP A 48 2.56 11.89 12.47
CA ASP A 48 2.57 12.36 13.86
C ASP A 48 1.92 11.35 14.83
N LEU A 49 1.39 10.24 14.31
CA LEU A 49 0.68 9.24 15.08
C LEU A 49 1.58 8.00 15.30
N PRO A 50 1.51 7.36 16.47
CA PRO A 50 2.23 6.10 16.74
C PRO A 50 1.50 4.94 16.04
N LEU A 51 1.66 4.83 14.72
CA LEU A 51 1.03 3.80 13.90
C LEU A 51 1.91 2.56 13.80
N GLY A 52 1.32 1.37 13.94
CA GLY A 52 1.98 0.10 13.62
C GLY A 52 1.93 -0.22 12.13
N GLU A 53 2.59 -1.30 11.72
CA GLU A 53 2.58 -1.78 10.33
C GLU A 53 1.18 -2.05 9.80
N ARG A 54 0.32 -2.68 10.63
CA ARG A 54 -1.09 -2.94 10.30
C ARG A 54 -1.90 -1.65 10.09
N ASP A 55 -1.61 -0.60 10.86
CA ASP A 55 -2.28 0.69 10.69
C ASP A 55 -1.85 1.36 9.38
N HIS A 56 -0.57 1.29 9.03
CA HIS A 56 -0.05 1.78 7.75
C HIS A 56 -0.63 1.00 6.57
N LEU A 57 -0.72 -0.34 6.67
CA LEU A 57 -1.37 -1.16 5.65
C LEU A 57 -2.83 -0.74 5.45
N SER A 58 -3.57 -0.57 6.55
CA SER A 58 -4.97 -0.14 6.49
C SER A 58 -5.12 1.25 5.88
N LEU A 59 -4.20 2.16 6.20
CA LEU A 59 -4.18 3.51 5.64
C LEU A 59 -3.83 3.51 4.13
N ALA A 60 -2.86 2.70 3.71
CA ALA A 60 -2.52 2.52 2.31
C ALA A 60 -3.70 1.94 1.51
N GLN A 61 -4.37 0.93 2.06
CA GLN A 61 -5.59 0.34 1.48
C GLN A 61 -6.71 1.36 1.37
N TYR A 62 -6.86 2.21 2.38
CA TYR A 62 -7.82 3.31 2.36
C TYR A 62 -7.53 4.28 1.20
N PHE A 63 -6.30 4.76 1.02
CA PHE A 63 -5.93 5.61 -0.13
C PHE A 63 -6.22 4.93 -1.48
N ALA A 64 -5.83 3.67 -1.63
CA ALA A 64 -6.06 2.91 -2.86
C ALA A 64 -7.55 2.70 -3.17
N SER A 65 -8.41 2.60 -2.15
CA SER A 65 -9.87 2.48 -2.35
C SER A 65 -10.50 3.71 -3.02
N PHE A 66 -9.83 4.86 -2.94
CA PHE A 66 -10.18 6.09 -3.67
C PHE A 66 -9.37 6.28 -4.97
N ALA A 67 -8.67 5.25 -5.43
CA ALA A 67 -7.72 5.28 -6.53
C ALA A 67 -6.53 6.25 -6.35
N ASN A 68 -6.23 6.66 -5.11
CA ASN A 68 -5.05 7.49 -4.78
C ASN A 68 -3.80 6.60 -4.61
N TYR A 69 -3.39 5.89 -5.67
CA TYR A 69 -2.30 4.91 -5.60
C TYR A 69 -0.97 5.53 -5.18
N ASP A 70 -0.62 6.73 -5.68
CA ASP A 70 0.61 7.43 -5.27
C ASP A 70 0.66 7.70 -3.75
N GLN A 71 -0.48 8.05 -3.16
CA GLN A 71 -0.57 8.29 -1.71
C GLN A 71 -0.49 6.96 -0.94
N SER A 72 -1.07 5.89 -1.47
CA SER A 72 -0.93 4.54 -0.94
C SER A 72 0.54 4.09 -0.90
N LEU A 73 1.27 4.26 -2.02
CA LEU A 73 2.69 3.91 -2.11
C LEU A 73 3.55 4.73 -1.12
N ARG A 74 3.28 6.03 -0.98
CA ARG A 74 3.98 6.88 0.02
C ARG A 74 3.82 6.39 1.46
N VAL A 75 2.69 5.77 1.80
CA VAL A 75 2.46 5.20 3.13
C VAL A 75 3.23 3.89 3.32
N LEU A 76 3.39 3.09 2.26
CA LEU A 76 4.01 1.77 2.30
C LEU A 76 5.54 1.84 2.22
N GLU A 77 6.08 2.56 1.23
CA GLU A 77 7.50 2.52 0.85
C GLU A 77 8.48 2.68 2.02
N PRO A 78 8.27 3.59 3.00
CA PRO A 78 9.16 3.72 4.15
C PRO A 78 9.27 2.47 5.04
N LEU A 79 8.30 1.55 4.95
CA LEU A 79 8.22 0.33 5.76
C LEU A 79 8.73 -0.91 5.03
N LEU A 80 9.03 -0.81 3.73
CA LEU A 80 9.48 -1.94 2.91
C LEU A 80 11.00 -2.12 2.93
N THR A 81 11.70 -1.35 3.76
CA THR A 81 13.16 -1.40 3.85
C THR A 81 13.61 -2.53 4.77
N GLY A 82 14.43 -3.44 4.23
CA GLY A 82 15.10 -4.49 5.02
C GLY A 82 14.39 -5.84 4.98
N LEU A 83 15.08 -6.87 5.46
CA LEU A 83 14.62 -8.27 5.40
C LEU A 83 13.43 -8.56 6.33
N ASP A 84 13.24 -7.73 7.35
CA ASP A 84 12.21 -7.90 8.39
C ASP A 84 10.87 -7.27 8.01
N ALA A 85 10.77 -6.58 6.86
CA ALA A 85 9.52 -5.96 6.42
C ALA A 85 8.34 -6.94 6.47
N ASP A 86 7.19 -6.47 6.97
CA ASP A 86 5.99 -7.28 7.11
C ASP A 86 5.53 -7.88 5.77
N GLU A 87 5.09 -9.14 5.81
CA GLU A 87 4.66 -9.85 4.61
C GLU A 87 3.47 -9.16 3.94
N ASP A 88 2.45 -8.74 4.71
CA ASP A 88 1.27 -8.15 4.13
C ASP A 88 1.55 -6.79 3.49
N LEU A 89 2.45 -6.00 4.07
CA LEU A 89 2.94 -4.75 3.45
C LEU A 89 3.65 -5.01 2.11
N LEU A 90 4.59 -5.96 2.07
CA LEU A 90 5.33 -6.32 0.85
C LEU A 90 4.39 -6.77 -0.27
N PHE A 91 3.47 -7.68 0.04
CA PHE A 91 2.55 -8.23 -0.95
C PHE A 91 1.50 -7.22 -1.39
N TYR A 92 1.07 -6.33 -0.51
CA TYR A 92 0.17 -5.25 -0.89
C TYR A 92 0.85 -4.24 -1.83
N TYR A 93 2.10 -3.85 -1.55
CA TYR A 93 2.90 -3.03 -2.46
C TYR A 93 3.07 -3.69 -3.83
N LEU A 94 3.43 -4.98 -3.87
CA LEU A 94 3.57 -5.71 -5.13
C LEU A 94 2.26 -5.75 -5.91
N ASN A 95 1.12 -6.00 -5.25
CA ASN A 95 -0.19 -5.98 -5.92
C ASN A 95 -0.51 -4.63 -6.58
N LEU A 96 -0.04 -3.52 -6.01
CA LEU A 96 -0.25 -2.18 -6.57
C LEU A 96 0.69 -1.84 -7.73
N THR A 97 1.87 -2.46 -7.79
CA THR A 97 2.98 -2.00 -8.64
C THR A 97 3.43 -2.99 -9.71
N ILE A 98 3.12 -4.29 -9.53
CA ILE A 98 3.62 -5.36 -10.39
C ILE A 98 3.14 -5.27 -11.84
N ALA A 99 2.05 -4.54 -12.10
CA ALA A 99 1.51 -4.34 -13.45
C ALA A 99 2.22 -3.24 -14.26
N ASP A 100 3.14 -2.47 -13.67
CA ASP A 100 3.87 -1.39 -14.35
C ASP A 100 5.33 -1.79 -14.67
N PRO A 101 5.68 -2.05 -15.95
CA PRO A 101 7.03 -2.43 -16.37
C PRO A 101 8.11 -1.39 -16.00
N MET A 102 7.73 -0.11 -15.93
CA MET A 102 8.67 0.96 -15.56
C MET A 102 9.02 0.92 -14.07
N THR A 103 8.15 0.34 -13.26
CA THR A 103 8.34 0.16 -11.82
C THR A 103 9.04 -1.17 -11.53
N THR A 104 8.65 -2.25 -12.21
CA THR A 104 9.27 -3.59 -12.05
C THR A 104 10.74 -3.62 -12.46
N ALA A 105 11.15 -2.78 -13.41
CA ALA A 105 12.54 -2.65 -13.86
C ALA A 105 13.46 -1.95 -12.84
N ARG A 106 12.91 -1.29 -11.82
CA ARG A 106 13.70 -0.56 -10.82
C ARG A 106 14.36 -1.52 -9.83
N LYS A 107 15.54 -1.13 -9.34
CA LYS A 107 16.32 -1.94 -8.40
C LYS A 107 15.56 -2.14 -7.08
N GLU A 108 14.95 -1.07 -6.57
CA GLU A 108 14.21 -1.08 -5.31
C GLU A 108 13.06 -2.10 -5.36
N HIS A 109 12.33 -2.12 -6.47
CA HIS A 109 11.27 -3.09 -6.68
C HIS A 109 11.83 -4.52 -6.86
N ALA A 110 12.99 -4.69 -7.50
CA ALA A 110 13.65 -6.00 -7.59
C ALA A 110 14.04 -6.54 -6.20
N ASP A 111 14.58 -5.68 -5.32
CA ASP A 111 14.93 -6.03 -3.95
C ASP A 111 13.66 -6.44 -3.16
N ILE A 112 12.57 -5.68 -3.26
CA ILE A 112 11.28 -6.00 -2.62
C ILE A 112 10.74 -7.35 -3.12
N ARG A 113 10.78 -7.63 -4.43
CA ARG A 113 10.37 -8.95 -4.97
C ARG A 113 11.22 -10.08 -4.40
N ALA A 114 12.54 -9.89 -4.31
CA ALA A 114 13.44 -10.91 -3.78
C ALA A 114 13.13 -11.21 -2.30
N ILE A 115 12.86 -10.18 -1.50
CA ILE A 115 12.44 -10.32 -0.09
C ILE A 115 11.10 -11.06 0.00
N ALA A 116 10.09 -10.66 -0.79
CA ALA A 116 8.78 -11.30 -0.80
C ALA A 116 8.86 -12.77 -1.23
N LEU A 117 9.64 -13.08 -2.26
CA LEU A 117 9.91 -14.45 -2.72
C LEU A 117 10.58 -15.30 -1.63
N SER A 118 11.57 -14.74 -0.93
CA SER A 118 12.26 -15.41 0.18
C SER A 118 11.33 -15.65 1.37
N LYS A 119 10.43 -14.70 1.65
CA LYS A 119 9.54 -14.75 2.81
C LYS A 119 8.39 -15.74 2.61
N ASN A 120 7.74 -15.66 1.45
CA ASN A 120 6.62 -16.54 1.11
C ASN A 120 6.59 -16.81 -0.39
N LYS A 121 7.40 -17.78 -0.81
CA LYS A 121 7.49 -18.24 -2.20
C LYS A 121 6.13 -18.59 -2.80
N LYS A 122 5.27 -19.27 -2.03
CA LYS A 122 3.94 -19.67 -2.51
C LYS A 122 3.10 -18.44 -2.85
N ARG A 123 2.96 -17.50 -1.92
CA ARG A 123 2.17 -16.28 -2.12
C ARG A 123 2.76 -15.41 -3.25
N PHE A 124 4.08 -15.39 -3.39
CA PHE A 124 4.76 -14.74 -4.51
C PHE A 124 4.38 -15.35 -5.86
N CYS A 125 4.46 -16.67 -5.97
CA CYS A 125 4.07 -17.36 -7.20
C CYS A 125 2.57 -17.21 -7.50
N ASP A 126 1.73 -17.12 -6.46
CA ASP A 126 0.29 -16.90 -6.60
C ASP A 126 -0.02 -15.52 -7.26
N LEU A 127 0.89 -14.53 -7.22
CA LEU A 127 0.73 -13.25 -7.93
C LEU A 127 0.56 -13.42 -9.46
N PHE A 128 1.16 -14.48 -10.02
CA PHE A 128 1.14 -14.78 -11.45
C PHE A 128 -0.06 -15.63 -11.87
N LEU A 129 -0.92 -16.04 -10.94
CA LEU A 129 -2.14 -16.75 -11.29
C LEU A 129 -3.09 -15.84 -12.09
N PRO A 130 -3.99 -16.40 -12.91
CA PRO A 130 -5.00 -15.61 -13.59
C PRO A 130 -5.85 -14.79 -12.62
N PHE A 131 -6.31 -13.62 -13.07
CA PHE A 131 -7.27 -12.79 -12.34
C PHE A 131 -8.50 -13.62 -11.94
N GLY A 132 -8.87 -13.59 -10.66
CA GLY A 132 -9.94 -14.42 -10.08
C GLY A 132 -9.52 -15.79 -9.52
N LYS A 133 -8.25 -16.20 -9.70
CA LYS A 133 -7.65 -17.38 -9.03
C LYS A 133 -6.62 -17.00 -7.96
N GLY A 134 -6.57 -15.73 -7.57
CA GLY A 134 -5.64 -15.22 -6.55
C GLY A 134 -4.45 -14.42 -7.10
N GLY A 135 -4.29 -14.30 -8.42
CA GLY A 135 -3.24 -13.46 -9.04
C GLY A 135 -3.76 -12.19 -9.70
N VAL A 136 -2.83 -11.35 -10.16
CA VAL A 136 -3.08 -9.94 -10.50
C VAL A 136 -3.52 -9.78 -11.97
N THR A 137 -2.75 -10.29 -12.94
CA THR A 137 -3.12 -10.32 -14.38
C THR A 137 -2.16 -11.22 -15.19
N PHE A 138 -2.65 -11.87 -16.25
CA PHE A 138 -1.80 -12.68 -17.14
C PHE A 138 -0.76 -11.84 -17.92
N GLN A 139 -1.00 -10.54 -18.06
CA GLN A 139 -0.11 -9.59 -18.73
C GLN A 139 1.23 -9.40 -18.02
N LEU A 140 1.36 -9.88 -16.77
CA LEU A 140 2.63 -9.87 -16.03
C LEU A 140 3.73 -10.66 -16.73
N LEU A 141 3.38 -11.63 -17.57
CA LEU A 141 4.35 -12.42 -18.32
C LEU A 141 4.82 -11.73 -19.61
N ASP A 142 4.22 -10.60 -20.00
CA ASP A 142 4.74 -9.75 -21.09
C ASP A 142 5.95 -8.92 -20.63
N ASP A 143 6.11 -8.74 -19.31
CA ASP A 143 7.31 -8.13 -18.71
C ASP A 143 8.46 -9.16 -18.67
N PRO A 144 9.59 -8.92 -19.36
CA PRO A 144 10.70 -9.89 -19.43
C PRO A 144 11.35 -10.20 -18.07
N VAL A 145 11.37 -9.23 -17.15
CA VAL A 145 11.94 -9.40 -15.81
C VAL A 145 11.05 -10.33 -15.01
N LEU A 146 9.74 -10.06 -15.00
CA LEU A 146 8.77 -10.87 -14.28
C LEU A 146 8.63 -12.27 -14.87
N PHE A 147 8.61 -12.42 -16.20
CA PHE A 147 8.58 -13.71 -16.88
C PHE A 147 9.77 -14.59 -16.44
N ARG A 148 10.98 -14.03 -16.43
CA ARG A 148 12.18 -14.74 -15.97
C ARG A 148 12.05 -15.17 -14.51
N THR A 149 11.66 -14.25 -13.62
CA THR A 149 11.46 -14.55 -12.19
C THR A 149 10.45 -15.68 -11.99
N TYR A 150 9.34 -15.65 -12.74
CA TYR A 150 8.33 -16.71 -12.71
C TYR A 150 8.89 -18.07 -13.15
N CYS A 151 9.60 -18.14 -14.28
CA CYS A 151 10.22 -19.37 -14.78
C CYS A 151 11.25 -19.96 -13.80
N GLU A 152 12.10 -19.12 -13.21
CA GLU A 152 13.18 -19.55 -12.32
C GLU A 152 12.66 -20.05 -10.96
N HIS A 153 11.52 -19.53 -10.50
CA HIS A 153 11.08 -19.78 -9.12
C HIS A 153 9.73 -20.48 -9.00
N CYS A 154 8.80 -20.33 -9.94
CA CYS A 154 7.39 -20.67 -9.75
C CYS A 154 6.86 -21.81 -10.63
N GLN A 155 7.66 -22.37 -11.54
CA GLN A 155 7.26 -23.48 -12.43
C GLN A 155 7.47 -24.88 -11.82
N HIS A 156 7.76 -24.99 -10.52
CA HIS A 156 8.09 -26.24 -9.82
C HIS A 156 7.30 -26.36 -8.52
#